data_AF-A0A2R7P688-F1
#
_entry.id   AF-A0A2R7P688-F1
#
_cell.length_a   1.000
_cell.length_b   1.000
_cell.length_c   1.000
_cell.angle_alpha   90.00
_cell.angle_beta   90.00
_cell.angle_gamma   90.00
#
_symmetry.space_group_name_H-M   'P 1'
#
loop_
_entity.id
_entity.type
_entity.pdbx_description
1 polymer ?
#
loop_
_entity_poly.entity_id
_entity_poly.type
_entity_poly.pdbx_seq_one_letter_code
_entity_poly.pdbx_strand_id
1 'polypeptide(L)'
;MASNRALKVETPEQSREMLIGVLKGEPGAAQDIVCLNAGVALYAANVAESIQTGIANARAAIASGAALAKLEQVVTRTHALATAV
;
A
#
# COMPACT_ATOMS: atom_id res chain seq x y z
N MET A 1 10.77 -18.97 4.72
CA MET A 1 10.71 -17.70 3.95
C MET A 1 9.88 -17.95 2.70
N ALA A 2 8.88 -17.11 2.42
CA ALA A 2 8.17 -17.17 1.14
C ALA A 2 9.14 -16.88 -0.01
N SER A 3 9.03 -17.62 -1.11
CA SER A 3 9.84 -17.37 -2.31
C SER A 3 9.48 -16.02 -2.93
N ASN A 4 10.46 -15.28 -3.49
CA ASN A 4 10.18 -14.02 -4.20
C ASN A 4 9.26 -14.20 -5.41
N ARG A 5 9.03 -15.44 -5.87
CA ARG A 5 8.09 -15.78 -6.95
C ARG A 5 6.69 -15.25 -6.68
N ALA A 6 6.26 -15.19 -5.42
CA ALA A 6 4.94 -14.68 -5.03
C ALA A 6 4.77 -13.16 -5.26
N LEU A 7 5.85 -12.43 -5.54
CA LEU A 7 5.86 -10.98 -5.77
C LEU A 7 6.22 -10.62 -7.22
N LYS A 8 6.56 -11.60 -8.07
CA LYS A 8 6.94 -11.36 -9.46
C LYS A 8 5.71 -11.22 -10.33
N VAL A 9 5.75 -10.23 -11.22
CA VAL A 9 4.74 -9.94 -12.25
C VAL A 9 5.48 -9.56 -13.53
N GLU A 10 4.84 -9.79 -14.67
CA GLU A 10 5.44 -9.61 -16.00
C GLU A 10 4.96 -8.34 -16.70
N THR A 11 3.84 -7.75 -16.28
CA THR A 11 3.27 -6.54 -16.90
C THR A 11 2.86 -5.46 -15.88
N PRO A 12 2.75 -4.19 -16.32
CA PRO A 12 2.21 -3.12 -15.48
C PRO A 12 0.79 -3.39 -14.96
N GLU A 13 -0.06 -4.03 -15.76
CA GLU A 13 -1.45 -4.36 -15.41
C GLU A 13 -1.50 -5.39 -14.28
N GLN A 14 -0.64 -6.42 -14.34
CA GLN A 14 -0.50 -7.42 -13.28
C GLN A 14 0.04 -6.79 -11.98
N SER A 15 1.00 -5.87 -12.10
CA SER A 15 1.51 -5.11 -10.95
C SER A 15 0.41 -4.27 -10.29
N ARG A 16 -0.39 -3.57 -11.10
CA ARG A 16 -1.54 -2.80 -10.63
C ARG A 16 -2.57 -3.69 -9.96
N GLU A 17 -2.92 -4.83 -10.57
CA GLU A 17 -3.89 -5.77 -10.00
C GLU A 17 -3.44 -6.28 -8.63
N MET A 18 -2.17 -6.72 -8.52
CA MET A 18 -1.58 -7.15 -7.25
C MET A 18 -1.62 -6.03 -6.20
N LEU A 19 -1.25 -4.80 -6.57
CA LEU A 19 -1.28 -3.65 -5.66
C LEU A 19 -2.72 -3.36 -5.18
N ILE A 20 -3.70 -3.37 -6.08
CA ILE A 20 -5.10 -3.15 -5.72
C ILE A 20 -5.60 -4.27 -4.80
N GLY A 21 -5.22 -5.52 -5.03
CA GLY A 21 -5.53 -6.64 -4.14
C GLY A 21 -5.00 -6.41 -2.72
N VAL A 22 -3.74 -5.98 -2.59
CA VAL A 22 -3.15 -5.59 -1.31
C VAL A 22 -3.96 -4.49 -0.63
N LEU A 23 -4.31 -3.42 -1.34
CA LEU A 23 -5.06 -2.28 -0.79
C LEU A 23 -6.51 -2.63 -0.43
N LYS A 24 -7.09 -3.67 -1.04
CA LYS A 24 -8.38 -4.26 -0.67
C LYS A 24 -8.31 -5.18 0.55
N GLY A 25 -7.11 -5.45 1.06
CA GLY A 25 -6.92 -6.30 2.22
C GLY A 25 -6.73 -7.79 1.90
N GLU A 26 -6.46 -8.16 0.65
CA GLU A 26 -6.21 -9.56 0.29
C GLU A 26 -4.96 -10.08 1.03
N PRO A 27 -5.07 -11.18 1.80
CA PRO A 27 -3.96 -11.69 2.58
C PRO A 27 -2.91 -12.33 1.66
N GLY A 28 -1.63 -12.19 2.01
CA GLY A 28 -0.54 -12.85 1.31
C GLY A 28 0.78 -12.09 1.39
N ALA A 29 1.81 -12.67 0.76
CA ALA A 29 3.18 -12.14 0.80
C ALA A 29 3.27 -10.68 0.33
N ALA A 30 2.45 -10.28 -0.65
CA ALA A 30 2.40 -8.91 -1.16
C ALA A 30 1.88 -7.93 -0.09
N GLN A 31 0.83 -8.30 0.66
CA GLN A 31 0.34 -7.46 1.75
C GLN A 31 1.36 -7.37 2.89
N ASP A 32 2.01 -8.48 3.23
CA ASP A 32 3.01 -8.51 4.30
C ASP A 32 4.21 -7.61 3.99
N ILE A 33 4.76 -7.67 2.78
CA ILE A 33 5.91 -6.83 2.39
C ILE A 33 5.51 -5.34 2.30
N VAL A 34 4.28 -5.04 1.86
CA VAL A 34 3.77 -3.66 1.85
C VAL A 34 3.59 -3.13 3.27
N CYS A 35 2.99 -3.90 4.18
CA CYS A 35 2.83 -3.51 5.57
C CYS A 35 4.18 -3.30 6.27
N LEU A 36 5.17 -4.15 5.97
CA LEU A 36 6.53 -4.00 6.49
C LEU A 36 7.16 -2.68 6.03
N ASN A 37 7.19 -2.41 4.72
CA ASN A 37 7.81 -1.19 4.19
C ASN A 37 7.06 0.08 4.62
N ALA A 38 5.72 0.06 4.60
CA ALA A 38 4.91 1.17 5.09
C ALA A 38 5.15 1.41 6.58
N GLY A 39 5.24 0.36 7.40
CA GLY A 39 5.55 0.49 8.81
C GLY A 39 6.92 1.10 9.09
N VAL A 40 7.95 0.70 8.33
CA VAL A 40 9.29 1.31 8.40
C VAL A 40 9.24 2.78 7.98
N ALA A 41 8.50 3.13 6.92
CA ALA A 41 8.34 4.50 6.48
C ALA A 41 7.61 5.38 7.51
N LEU A 42 6.55 4.86 8.15
CA LEU A 42 5.82 5.56 9.22
C LEU A 42 6.72 5.82 10.43
N TYR A 43 7.53 4.84 10.82
CA TYR A 43 8.53 5.02 11.88
C TYR A 43 9.59 6.07 11.49
N ALA A 44 10.18 5.96 10.30
CA ALA A 44 11.19 6.91 9.81
C ALA A 44 10.67 8.35 9.68
N ALA A 45 9.36 8.52 9.46
CA ALA A 45 8.68 9.81 9.40
C ALA A 45 8.22 10.35 10.77
N ASN A 46 8.58 9.70 11.88
CA ASN A 46 8.12 10.01 13.24
C ASN A 46 6.59 9.97 13.42
N VAL A 47 5.88 9.18 12.60
CA VAL A 47 4.42 8.97 12.71
C VAL A 47 4.09 7.80 13.66
N ALA A 48 5.02 6.85 13.80
CA ALA A 48 4.89 5.71 14.70
C ALA A 48 6.10 5.64 15.65
N GLU A 49 5.88 5.25 16.90
CA GLU A 49 6.91 5.19 17.95
C GLU A 49 7.90 4.03 17.75
N SER A 50 7.56 3.06 16.92
CA SER A 50 8.39 1.91 16.59
C SER A 50 8.01 1.32 15.22
N ILE A 51 8.87 0.47 14.66
CA ILE A 51 8.55 -0.27 13.43
C ILE A 51 7.32 -1.16 13.64
N GLN A 52 7.20 -1.80 14.81
CA GLN A 52 6.07 -2.67 15.15
C GLN A 52 4.74 -1.91 15.15
N THR A 53 4.70 -0.74 15.79
CA THR A 53 3.51 0.13 15.79
C THR A 53 3.22 0.67 14.38
N GLY A 54 4.26 0.99 13.60
CA GLY A 54 4.12 1.37 12.19
C GLY A 54 3.48 0.27 11.34
N ILE A 55 3.91 -0.99 11.50
CA ILE A 55 3.32 -2.13 10.77
C ILE A 55 1.86 -2.33 11.19
N ALA A 56 1.53 -2.21 12.48
CA ALA A 56 0.16 -2.29 12.97
C ALA A 56 -0.73 -1.19 12.36
N ASN A 57 -0.22 0.05 12.28
CA ASN A 57 -0.91 1.17 11.65
C ASN A 57 -1.12 0.94 10.14
N ALA A 58 -0.12 0.42 9.43
CA ALA A 58 -0.23 0.07 8.02
C ALA A 58 -1.31 -1.00 7.76
N ARG A 59 -1.34 -2.06 8.59
CA ARG A 59 -2.38 -3.10 8.53
C ARG A 59 -3.76 -2.51 8.81
N ALA A 60 -3.90 -1.64 9.80
CA ALA A 60 -5.17 -0.97 10.11
C ALA A 60 -5.65 -0.06 8.97
N ALA A 61 -4.73 0.66 8.31
CA ALA A 61 -5.05 1.51 7.17
C ALA A 61 -5.54 0.71 5.95
N ILE A 62 -4.98 -0.49 5.72
CA ILE A 62 -5.45 -1.41 4.68
C ILE A 62 -6.81 -2.01 5.08
N ALA A 63 -6.92 -2.57 6.29
CA ALA A 63 -8.14 -3.24 6.75
C ALA A 63 -9.37 -2.32 6.82
N SER A 64 -9.17 -1.03 7.11
CA SER A 64 -10.23 -0.02 7.12
C SER A 64 -10.61 0.50 5.72
N GLY A 65 -9.85 0.15 4.67
CA GLY A 65 -10.00 0.69 3.32
C GLY A 65 -9.44 2.11 3.14
N ALA A 66 -8.89 2.73 4.18
CA ALA A 66 -8.35 4.08 4.13
C ALA A 66 -7.18 4.22 3.13
N ALA A 67 -6.35 3.17 3.01
CA ALA A 67 -5.25 3.15 2.05
C ALA A 67 -5.73 3.18 0.59
N LEU A 68 -6.76 2.38 0.25
CA LEU A 68 -7.37 2.38 -1.08
C LEU A 68 -8.05 3.72 -1.38
N ALA A 69 -8.83 4.25 -0.42
CA ALA A 69 -9.47 5.55 -0.55
C ALA A 69 -8.45 6.68 -0.78
N LYS A 70 -7.25 6.59 -0.19
CA LYS A 70 -6.18 7.57 -0.43
C LYS A 70 -5.65 7.52 -1.86
N LEU A 71 -5.49 6.33 -2.44
CA LEU A 71 -5.11 6.18 -3.84
C LEU A 71 -6.15 6.84 -4.76
N GLU A 72 -7.44 6.57 -4.53
CA GLU A 72 -8.54 7.16 -5.31
C GLU A 72 -8.54 8.70 -5.21
N GLN A 73 -8.35 9.25 -4.01
CA GLN A 73 -8.23 10.70 -3.81
C GLN A 73 -7.08 11.31 -4.61
N VAL A 74 -5.92 10.65 -4.64
CA VAL A 74 -4.77 11.11 -5.44
C VAL A 74 -5.13 11.12 -6.92
N VAL A 75 -5.71 10.04 -7.45
CA VAL A 75 -6.15 9.95 -8.86
C VAL A 75 -7.15 11.06 -9.21
N THR A 76 -8.19 11.24 -8.39
CA THR A 76 -9.18 12.31 -8.62
C THR A 76 -8.52 13.68 -8.60
N ARG A 77 -7.62 13.92 -7.64
CA ARG A 77 -6.94 15.22 -7.51
C ARG A 77 -6.04 15.51 -8.70
N THR A 78 -5.24 14.55 -9.15
CA THR A 78 -4.32 14.76 -10.28
C THR A 78 -5.05 14.95 -11.59
N HIS A 79 -6.16 14.24 -11.85
CA HIS A 79 -7.01 14.50 -13.01
C HIS A 79 -7.63 15.91 -12.97
N ALA A 80 -8.16 16.33 -11.83
CA ALA A 80 -8.73 17.68 -11.68
C ALA A 80 -7.68 18.78 -11.93
N LEU A 81 -6.45 18.58 -11.47
CA LEU A 81 -5.35 19.52 -11.70
C LEU A 81 -4.92 19.58 -13.18
N ALA A 82 -5.00 18.47 -13.92
CA ALA A 82 -4.64 18.44 -15.34
C ALA A 82 -5.64 19.19 -16.23
N THR A 83 -6.93 19.22 -15.86
CA THR A 83 -7.98 19.94 -16.59
C THR A 83 -8.11 21.41 -16.18
N ALA A 84 -7.50 21.80 -15.07
CA ALA A 84 -7.53 23.19 -14.57
C ALA A 84 -6.47 24.10 -15.22
N VAL A 85 -5.74 23.60 -16.20
CA VAL A 85 -4.74 24.30 -17.04
C VAL A 85 -5.29 24.41 -18.46
#